data_AF-X1L129-F1
#
_entry.id   AF-X1L129-F1
#
_cell.length_a   1.000
_cell.length_b   1.000
_cell.length_c   1.000
_cell.angle_alpha   90.00
_cell.angle_beta   90.00
_cell.angle_gamma   90.00
#
_symmetry.space_group_name_H-M   'P 1'
#
loop_
_entity.id
_entity.type
_entity.pdbx_description
1 polymer ?
#
loop_
_entity_poly.entity_id
_entity_poly.type
_entity_poly.pdbx_seq_one_letter_code
_entity_poly.pdbx_strand_id
1 'polypeptide(L)'
;SGRGKKYQFYGPAHFRPTWDKFIKICERDSQSASGLLRVWVEGYVHRKDPGNPQRPITAYAPGHEDEYARLQQEIFSKLLGVAEDRGGHLRWYRIVEELKPLLSGQARVDAAKKMARRLTKAGVQVVWPGV
;
A
#
# COMPACT_ATOMS: atom_id res chain seq x y z
N SER A 1 -30.79 -18.36 -9.69
CA SER A 1 -30.25 -19.32 -8.70
C SER A 1 -28.97 -19.93 -9.25
N GLY A 2 -27.81 -19.34 -8.95
CA GLY A 2 -26.51 -19.84 -9.42
C GLY A 2 -25.90 -20.77 -8.37
N ARG A 3 -25.62 -22.03 -8.71
CA ARG A 3 -24.88 -22.94 -7.82
C ARG A 3 -23.49 -22.37 -7.58
N GLY A 4 -23.17 -22.02 -6.33
CA GLY A 4 -21.83 -21.58 -5.95
C GLY A 4 -20.79 -22.67 -6.26
N LYS A 5 -19.68 -22.30 -6.89
CA LYS A 5 -18.54 -23.20 -7.08
C LYS A 5 -17.80 -23.36 -5.76
N LYS A 6 -17.49 -24.60 -5.38
CA LYS A 6 -16.63 -24.90 -4.23
C LYS A 6 -15.18 -24.90 -4.70
N TYR A 7 -14.34 -24.14 -4.01
CA TYR A 7 -12.89 -24.13 -4.23
C TYR A 7 -12.20 -24.79 -3.03
N GLN A 8 -11.20 -25.61 -3.30
CA GLN A 8 -10.33 -26.18 -2.28
C GLN A 8 -8.96 -25.51 -2.41
N PHE A 9 -8.32 -25.23 -1.27
CA PHE A 9 -6.95 -24.74 -1.24
C PHE A 9 -6.11 -25.68 -0.37
N TYR A 10 -4.86 -25.85 -0.77
CA TYR A 10 -3.87 -26.64 -0.05
C TYR A 10 -2.86 -25.69 0.58
N GLY A 11 -2.54 -25.93 1.86
CA GLY A 11 -1.49 -25.22 2.58
C GLY A 11 -0.44 -26.20 3.08
N PRO A 12 0.81 -25.75 3.29
CA PRO A 12 1.85 -26.61 3.86
C PRO A 12 1.48 -27.00 5.31
N ALA A 13 1.97 -28.15 5.79
CA ALA A 13 1.60 -28.67 7.12
C ALA A 13 1.83 -27.67 8.26
N HIS A 14 2.91 -26.87 8.19
CA HIS A 14 3.22 -25.84 9.18
C HIS A 14 2.23 -24.66 9.19
N PHE A 15 1.38 -24.52 8.17
CA PHE A 15 0.34 -23.49 8.12
C PHE A 15 -0.91 -23.88 8.93
N ARG A 16 -1.07 -25.16 9.28
CA ARG A 16 -2.25 -25.66 10.00
C ARG A 16 -2.56 -24.89 11.29
N PRO A 17 -1.59 -24.59 12.18
CA PRO A 17 -1.87 -23.85 13.41
C PRO A 17 -2.37 -22.42 13.13
N THR A 18 -1.88 -21.78 12.07
CA THR A 18 -2.31 -20.44 11.65
C THR A 18 -3.74 -20.49 11.12
N TRP A 19 -4.07 -21.50 10.32
CA TRP A 19 -5.43 -21.72 9.84
C TRP A 19 -6.42 -21.96 10.98
N ASP A 20 -6.08 -22.80 11.96
CA ASP A 20 -6.96 -23.07 13.11
C ASP A 20 -7.18 -21.80 13.96
N LYS A 21 -6.16 -20.95 14.12
CA LYS A 21 -6.33 -19.62 14.77
C LYS A 21 -7.23 -18.70 13.95
N PHE A 22 -7.08 -18.67 12.63
CA PHE A 22 -7.93 -17.89 11.75
C PHE A 22 -9.41 -18.28 11.89
N ILE A 23 -9.72 -19.58 11.92
CA ILE A 23 -11.10 -20.06 12.13
C ILE A 23 -11.66 -19.57 13.48
N LYS A 24 -10.88 -19.67 14.57
CA LYS A 24 -11.32 -19.18 15.89
C LYS A 24 -11.62 -17.68 15.91
N ILE A 25 -10.83 -16.88 15.18
CA ILE A 25 -11.07 -15.44 15.04
C ILE A 25 -12.38 -15.19 14.28
N CYS A 26 -12.62 -15.93 13.19
CA CYS A 26 -13.85 -15.83 12.41
C CYS A 26 -15.08 -16.14 13.28
N GLU A 27 -15.03 -17.22 14.07
CA GLU A 27 -16.10 -17.61 14.98
C GLU A 27 -16.37 -16.53 16.04
N ARG A 28 -15.31 -16.01 16.68
CA ARG A 28 -15.41 -14.93 17.68
C ARG A 28 -16.09 -13.68 17.11
N ASP A 29 -15.75 -13.33 15.86
CA ASP A 29 -16.21 -12.11 15.22
C ASP A 29 -17.54 -12.32 14.46
N SER A 30 -18.17 -13.50 14.60
CA SER A 30 -19.40 -13.88 13.88
C SER A 30 -19.30 -13.74 12.36
N GLN A 31 -18.13 -14.03 11.80
CA GLN A 31 -17.86 -13.97 10.37
C GLN A 31 -17.57 -15.35 9.81
N SER A 32 -17.97 -15.58 8.56
CA SER A 32 -17.60 -16.83 7.87
C SER A 32 -16.18 -16.72 7.30
N ALA A 33 -15.37 -17.76 7.51
CA ALA A 33 -14.03 -17.85 6.92
C ALA A 33 -14.08 -17.71 5.38
N SER A 34 -15.09 -18.32 4.74
CA SER A 34 -15.34 -18.18 3.30
C SER A 34 -15.71 -16.75 2.88
N GLY A 35 -16.45 -16.02 3.72
CA GLY A 35 -16.79 -14.62 3.48
C GLY A 35 -15.56 -13.73 3.58
N LEU A 36 -14.74 -13.91 4.61
CA LEU A 36 -13.49 -13.17 4.77
C LEU A 36 -12.49 -13.46 3.64
N LEU A 37 -12.33 -14.73 3.25
CA LEU A 37 -11.51 -15.09 2.11
C LEU A 37 -12.02 -14.48 0.81
N ARG A 38 -13.34 -14.43 0.60
CA ARG A 38 -13.93 -13.77 -0.58
C ARG A 38 -13.54 -12.30 -0.62
N VAL A 39 -13.77 -11.57 0.46
CA VAL A 39 -13.41 -10.13 0.56
C VAL A 39 -11.92 -9.93 0.32
N TRP A 40 -11.08 -10.78 0.90
CA TRP A 40 -9.63 -10.70 0.72
C TRP A 40 -9.20 -10.95 -0.74
N VAL A 41 -9.73 -11.99 -1.39
CA VAL A 41 -9.43 -12.32 -2.80
C VAL A 41 -9.93 -11.22 -3.72
N GLU A 42 -11.17 -10.75 -3.56
CA GLU A 42 -11.75 -9.67 -4.35
C GLU A 42 -10.92 -8.38 -4.21
N GLY A 43 -10.57 -7.99 -2.98
CA GLY A 43 -9.72 -6.83 -2.73
C GLY A 43 -8.31 -6.99 -3.29
N TYR A 44 -7.73 -8.19 -3.23
CA TYR A 44 -6.43 -8.47 -3.85
C TYR A 44 -6.48 -8.31 -5.36
N VAL A 45 -7.49 -8.89 -6.02
CA VAL A 45 -7.69 -8.78 -7.47
C VAL A 45 -7.92 -7.33 -7.86
N HIS A 46 -8.81 -6.60 -7.18
CA HIS A 46 -9.09 -5.19 -7.49
C HIS A 46 -7.85 -4.29 -7.43
N ARG A 47 -6.90 -4.57 -6.52
CA ARG A 47 -5.63 -3.83 -6.45
C ARG A 47 -4.62 -4.21 -7.53
N LYS A 48 -4.77 -5.39 -8.16
CA LYS A 48 -3.79 -5.98 -9.07
C LYS A 48 -4.25 -6.00 -10.52
N ASP A 49 -5.55 -6.00 -10.76
CA ASP A 49 -6.15 -5.93 -12.08
C ASP A 49 -6.71 -4.51 -12.31
N PRO A 50 -6.07 -3.69 -13.17
CA PRO A 50 -6.50 -2.33 -13.45
C PRO A 50 -7.82 -2.26 -14.26
N GLY A 51 -8.41 -3.39 -14.63
CA GLY A 51 -9.67 -3.47 -15.37
C GLY A 51 -10.92 -3.19 -14.53
N ASN A 52 -11.17 -1.91 -14.22
CA ASN A 52 -12.47 -1.20 -14.25
C ASN A 52 -12.49 -0.02 -13.23
N PRO A 53 -12.34 1.24 -13.68
CA PRO A 53 -12.18 2.42 -12.85
C PRO A 53 -13.49 2.97 -12.27
N GLN A 54 -14.30 2.13 -11.62
CA GLN A 54 -15.41 2.61 -10.78
C GLN A 54 -15.17 2.20 -9.34
N ARG A 55 -14.35 3.02 -8.68
CA ARG A 55 -14.10 2.94 -7.25
C ARG A 55 -15.40 3.29 -6.51
N PRO A 56 -15.83 2.49 -5.51
CA PRO A 56 -16.91 2.89 -4.61
C PRO A 56 -16.62 4.27 -4.01
N ILE A 57 -17.65 5.13 -3.94
CA ILE A 57 -17.56 6.51 -3.43
C ILE A 57 -17.03 6.58 -1.99
N THR A 58 -17.02 5.46 -1.25
CA THR A 58 -16.46 5.33 0.09
C THR A 58 -14.92 5.43 0.16
N ALA A 59 -14.21 5.43 -0.98
CA ALA A 59 -12.76 5.62 -1.04
C ALA A 59 -12.27 7.02 -0.64
N TYR A 60 -13.18 7.97 -0.41
CA TYR A 60 -12.89 9.35 0.00
C TYR A 60 -13.15 9.63 1.49
N ALA A 61 -13.35 8.59 2.32
CA ALA A 61 -13.43 8.78 3.76
C ALA A 61 -12.06 9.23 4.34
N PRO A 62 -12.01 10.27 5.18
CA PRO A 62 -10.78 10.69 5.85
C PRO A 62 -10.14 9.52 6.61
N GLY A 63 -8.86 9.23 6.34
CA GLY A 63 -8.13 8.11 6.93
C GLY A 63 -8.17 6.79 6.16
N HIS A 64 -8.76 6.75 4.96
CA HIS A 64 -8.72 5.56 4.08
C HIS A 64 -7.34 5.40 3.40
N GLU A 65 -6.92 4.16 3.11
CA GLU A 65 -5.62 3.86 2.49
C GLU A 65 -5.40 4.60 1.14
N ASP A 66 -6.48 4.91 0.44
CA ASP A 66 -6.46 5.66 -0.82
C ASP A 66 -6.07 7.13 -0.64
N GLU A 67 -6.41 7.76 0.49
CA GLU A 67 -5.98 9.12 0.81
C GLU A 67 -4.47 9.16 1.00
N TYR A 68 -3.93 8.16 1.71
CA TYR A 68 -2.49 8.02 1.90
C TYR A 68 -1.76 7.77 0.56
N ALA A 69 -2.32 6.93 -0.31
CA ALA A 69 -1.75 6.68 -1.64
C ALA A 69 -1.79 7.94 -2.53
N ARG A 70 -2.89 8.71 -2.48
CA ARG A 70 -3.01 9.99 -3.19
C ARG A 70 -1.97 11.00 -2.69
N LEU A 71 -1.85 11.18 -1.38
CA LEU A 71 -0.88 12.09 -0.77
C LEU A 71 0.57 11.68 -1.10
N GLN A 72 0.88 10.38 -1.11
CA GLN A 72 2.19 9.92 -1.57
C GLN A 72 2.44 10.23 -3.05
N GLN A 73 1.42 10.12 -3.89
CA GLN A 73 1.53 10.47 -5.32
C GLN A 73 1.73 11.98 -5.52
N GLU A 74 1.02 12.82 -4.76
CA GLU A 74 1.18 14.27 -4.78
C GLU A 74 2.59 14.70 -4.35
N ILE A 75 3.10 14.13 -3.26
CA ILE A 75 4.48 14.37 -2.80
C ILE A 75 5.49 13.91 -3.84
N PHE A 76 5.27 12.76 -4.47
CA PHE A 76 6.16 12.26 -5.52
C PHE A 76 6.23 13.25 -6.70
N SER A 77 5.07 13.68 -7.23
CA SER A 77 5.02 14.65 -8.34
C SER A 77 5.68 15.98 -7.97
N LYS A 78 5.45 16.47 -6.74
CA LYS A 78 6.10 17.69 -6.23
C LYS A 78 7.62 17.55 -6.19
N LEU A 79 8.12 16.44 -5.66
CA LEU A 79 9.56 16.18 -5.57
C LEU A 79 10.21 15.99 -6.95
N LEU A 80 9.47 15.43 -7.91
CA LEU A 80 9.92 15.29 -9.29
C LEU A 80 10.10 16.67 -9.95
N GLY A 81 9.11 17.56 -9.85
CA GLY A 81 9.23 18.93 -10.38
C GLY A 81 10.39 19.71 -9.75
N VAL A 82 10.57 19.61 -8.42
CA VAL A 82 11.72 20.21 -7.73
C VAL A 82 13.07 19.66 -8.23
N ALA A 83 13.12 18.37 -8.58
CA ALA A 83 14.32 17.77 -9.13
C ALA A 83 14.58 18.24 -10.57
N GLU A 84 13.54 18.34 -11.40
CA GLU A 84 13.63 18.85 -12.78
C GLU A 84 14.19 20.29 -12.80
N ASP A 85 13.67 21.17 -11.94
CA ASP A 85 14.18 22.55 -11.77
C ASP A 85 15.64 22.61 -11.32
N ARG A 86 16.18 21.52 -10.76
CA ARG A 86 17.53 21.41 -10.21
C ARG A 86 18.43 20.48 -11.03
N GLY A 87 18.09 20.26 -12.30
CA GLY A 87 18.90 19.44 -13.20
C GLY A 87 18.91 17.96 -12.86
N GLY A 88 17.82 17.44 -12.28
CA GLY A 88 17.65 16.04 -11.90
C GLY A 88 18.19 15.68 -10.51
N HIS A 89 18.63 16.66 -9.71
CA HIS A 89 19.18 16.41 -8.39
C HIS A 89 18.21 16.74 -7.25
N LEU A 90 18.14 15.86 -6.25
CA LEU A 90 17.30 16.07 -5.08
C LEU A 90 18.03 15.68 -3.80
N ARG A 91 17.99 16.53 -2.78
CA ARG A 91 18.61 16.22 -1.48
C ARG A 91 17.68 15.39 -0.61
N TRP A 92 18.21 14.35 0.03
CA TRP A 92 17.47 13.45 0.91
C TRP A 92 16.63 14.16 1.97
N TYR A 93 17.19 15.19 2.63
CA TYR A 93 16.47 15.92 3.68
C TYR A 93 15.15 16.50 3.17
N ARG A 94 15.08 16.86 1.88
CA ARG A 94 13.88 17.43 1.28
C ARG A 94 12.76 16.39 1.22
N ILE A 95 13.08 15.15 0.90
CA ILE A 95 12.13 14.03 0.89
C ILE A 95 11.58 13.81 2.31
N VAL A 96 12.45 13.87 3.32
CA VAL A 96 12.06 13.69 4.73
C VAL A 96 11.16 14.83 5.21
N GLU A 97 11.48 16.08 4.86
CA GLU A 97 10.66 17.25 5.24
C GLU A 97 9.28 17.23 4.57
N GLU A 98 9.17 16.83 3.31
CA GLU A 98 7.85 16.74 2.64
C GLU A 98 6.96 15.64 3.26
N LEU A 99 7.56 14.60 3.86
CA LEU A 99 6.82 13.52 4.53
C LEU A 99 6.52 13.81 6.01
N LYS A 100 7.09 14.88 6.59
CA LYS A 100 6.92 15.26 7.99
C LYS A 100 5.46 15.54 8.41
N PRO A 101 4.59 16.12 7.57
CA PRO A 101 3.18 16.30 7.90
C PRO A 101 2.39 14.99 7.97
N LEU A 102 2.86 13.94 7.29
CA LEU A 102 2.12 12.67 7.15
C LEU A 102 2.57 11.59 8.14
N LEU A 103 3.85 11.59 8.49
CA LEU A 103 4.47 10.51 9.27
C LEU A 103 5.48 11.07 10.28
N SER A 104 5.63 10.36 11.39
CA SER A 104 6.60 10.68 12.43
C SER A 104 7.60 9.53 12.66
N GLY A 105 8.71 9.85 13.33
CA GLY A 105 9.71 8.86 13.77
C GLY A 105 10.26 7.97 12.67
N GLN A 106 10.41 6.68 12.98
CA GLN A 106 11.00 5.68 12.08
C GLN A 106 10.15 5.45 10.81
N ALA A 107 8.82 5.48 10.93
CA ALA A 107 7.92 5.29 9.79
C ALA A 107 8.14 6.33 8.69
N ARG A 108 8.42 7.59 9.08
CA ARG A 108 8.79 8.66 8.13
C ARG A 108 10.08 8.35 7.40
N VAL A 109 11.11 7.89 8.11
CA VAL A 109 12.41 7.55 7.52
C VAL A 109 12.26 6.41 6.52
N ASP A 110 11.48 5.38 6.86
CA ASP A 110 11.27 4.22 5.98
C ASP A 110 10.44 4.59 4.74
N ALA A 111 9.43 5.45 4.89
CA ALA A 111 8.68 6.01 3.78
C ALA A 111 9.56 6.88 2.87
N ALA A 112 10.43 7.71 3.45
CA ALA A 112 11.40 8.50 2.69
C ALA A 112 12.36 7.61 1.89
N LYS A 113 12.80 6.47 2.45
CA LYS A 113 13.69 5.52 1.74
C LYS A 113 12.98 4.93 0.53
N LYS A 114 11.72 4.54 0.69
CA LYS A 114 10.88 4.03 -0.42
C LYS A 114 10.68 5.11 -1.49
N MET A 115 10.39 6.35 -1.08
CA MET A 115 10.21 7.48 -1.99
C MET A 115 11.48 7.81 -2.78
N ALA A 116 12.65 7.86 -2.11
CA ALA A 116 13.94 8.07 -2.76
C ALA A 116 14.24 7.02 -3.82
N ARG A 117 14.02 5.73 -3.51
CA ARG A 117 14.18 4.63 -4.49
C ARG A 117 13.26 4.81 -5.69
N ARG A 118 12.02 5.27 -5.47
CA ARG A 118 11.05 5.52 -6.54
C ARG A 118 11.48 6.69 -7.42
N LEU A 119 11.99 7.77 -6.84
CA LEU A 119 12.53 8.93 -7.55
C LEU A 119 13.78 8.56 -8.36
N THR A 120 14.69 7.74 -7.81
CA THR A 120 15.85 7.23 -8.54
C THR A 120 15.45 6.35 -9.73
N LYS A 121 14.41 5.52 -9.60
CA LYS A 121 13.85 4.78 -10.75
C LYS A 121 13.27 5.68 -11.83
N ALA A 122 12.86 6.90 -11.47
CA ALA A 122 12.36 7.91 -12.39
C ALA A 122 13.48 8.83 -12.95
N GLY A 123 14.76 8.53 -12.66
CA GLY A 123 15.91 9.28 -13.17
C GLY A 123 16.43 10.39 -12.26
N VAL A 124 15.88 10.57 -11.06
CA VAL A 124 16.34 11.60 -10.11
C VAL A 124 17.53 11.10 -9.29
N GLN A 125 18.62 11.87 -9.28
CA GLN A 125 19.78 11.59 -8.44
C GLN A 125 19.56 12.11 -7.02
N VAL A 126 19.29 11.20 -6.08
CA VAL A 126 19.06 11.52 -4.67
C VAL A 126 20.39 11.58 -3.91
N VAL A 127 20.72 12.72 -3.33
CA VAL A 127 21.92 12.94 -2.50
C VAL A 127 21.62 12.56 -1.05
N TRP A 128 22.25 11.50 -0.57
CA TRP A 128 22.05 10.94 0.78
C TRP A 128 22.90 11.68 1.83
N PRO A 129 22.47 11.73 3.11
CA PRO A 129 23.29 12.27 4.18
C PRO A 129 24.46 11.30 4.42
N GLY A 130 25.68 11.75 4.13
CA GLY A 130 26.91 11.01 4.45
C GLY A 130 27.54 10.20 3.32
N VAL A 131 27.32 10.58 2.06
CA VAL A 131 28.15 10.17 0.91
C VAL A 131 28.73 11.41 0.25
#